data_AF-A0A0D2LST0-F1
#
_entry.id   AF-A0A0D2LST0-F1
#
_cell.length_a   1.000
_cell.length_b   1.000
_cell.length_c   1.000
_cell.angle_alpha   90.00
_cell.angle_beta   90.00
_cell.angle_gamma   90.00
#
_symmetry.space_group_name_H-M   'P 1'
#
loop_
_entity.id
_entity.type
_entity.pdbx_description
1 polymer ?
#
loop_
_entity_poly.entity_id
_entity_poly.type
_entity_poly.pdbx_seq_one_letter_code
_entity_poly.pdbx_strand_id
1 'polypeptide(L)'
;MTMVPGFHRLFDELMVWLTKTREENKYRLEAASPLTLRGYPEYVTFTTPDPVKFPVPSPTYLAIHAACAEVAHLSSAAECIDRFYRDMGEGTTLDPGGASANILEEAIRELQVSRFEVRARRRY
;
A
#
# COMPACT_ATOMS: atom_id res chain seq x y z
N MET A 1 -9.92 -14.50 17.11
CA MET A 1 -11.20 -13.78 16.93
C MET A 1 -11.86 -14.27 15.65
N THR A 2 -13.18 -14.18 15.53
CA THR A 2 -13.87 -14.64 14.31
C THR A 2 -13.89 -13.52 13.27
N MET A 3 -13.51 -13.83 12.03
CA MET A 3 -13.48 -12.91 10.89
C MET A 3 -13.93 -13.63 9.62
N VAL A 4 -14.35 -12.87 8.61
CA VAL A 4 -14.53 -13.44 7.26
C VAL A 4 -13.17 -13.90 6.70
N PRO A 5 -13.11 -15.01 5.93
CA PRO A 5 -11.83 -15.63 5.55
C PRO A 5 -10.83 -14.67 4.86
N GLY A 6 -11.31 -13.81 3.95
CA GLY A 6 -10.47 -12.84 3.26
C GLY A 6 -9.84 -11.80 4.19
N PHE A 7 -10.59 -11.39 5.22
CA PHE A 7 -10.11 -10.43 6.21
C PHE A 7 -9.19 -11.09 7.25
N HIS A 8 -9.44 -12.37 7.57
CA HIS A 8 -8.58 -13.15 8.47
C HIS A 8 -7.14 -13.23 7.94
N ARG A 9 -6.97 -13.52 6.64
CA ARG A 9 -5.65 -13.55 6.00
C ARG A 9 -4.93 -12.21 6.08
N LEU A 10 -5.64 -11.10 5.82
CA LEU A 10 -5.06 -9.76 5.92
C LEU A 10 -4.60 -9.43 7.34
N PHE A 11 -5.36 -9.87 8.34
CA PHE A 11 -5.02 -9.66 9.74
C PHE A 11 -3.79 -10.50 10.14
N ASP A 12 -3.71 -11.76 9.71
CA ASP A 12 -2.58 -12.66 9.99
C ASP A 12 -1.28 -12.21 9.30
N GLU A 13 -1.38 -11.70 8.07
CA GLU A 13 -0.26 -11.13 7.30
C GLU A 13 0.14 -9.72 7.75
N LEU A 14 -0.44 -9.22 8.85
CA LEU A 14 -0.21 -7.87 9.39
C LEU A 14 -0.58 -6.75 8.40
N MET A 15 -1.34 -7.03 7.35
CA MET A 15 -1.72 -6.05 6.32
C MET A 15 -2.78 -5.05 6.81
N VAL A 16 -3.55 -5.44 7.83
CA VAL A 16 -4.56 -4.62 8.50
C VAL A 16 -4.41 -4.73 10.01
N TRP A 17 -4.72 -3.68 10.75
CA TRP A 17 -4.70 -3.67 12.22
C TRP A 17 -5.80 -2.79 12.80
N LEU A 18 -5.98 -2.88 14.13
CA LEU A 18 -7.06 -2.22 14.85
C LEU A 18 -6.49 -1.25 15.89
N THR A 19 -6.64 0.04 15.64
CA THR A 19 -6.12 1.11 16.52
C THR A 19 -7.20 1.53 17.51
N LYS A 20 -6.84 1.59 18.80
CA LYS A 20 -7.77 1.91 19.88
C LYS A 20 -8.33 3.34 19.71
N THR A 21 -9.64 3.50 19.88
CA THR A 21 -10.28 4.83 19.93
C THR A 21 -10.52 5.28 21.39
N ARG A 22 -11.17 6.44 21.57
CA ARG A 22 -11.60 6.90 22.91
C ARG A 22 -12.77 6.09 23.46
N GLU A 23 -13.53 5.43 22.59
CA GLU A 23 -14.69 4.63 22.97
C GLU A 23 -14.25 3.20 23.30
N GLU A 24 -14.79 2.65 24.39
CA GLU A 24 -14.48 1.28 24.80
C GLU A 24 -14.91 0.28 23.72
N ASN A 25 -14.07 -0.73 23.48
CA ASN A 25 -14.28 -1.78 22.47
C ASN A 25 -14.47 -1.29 21.03
N LYS A 26 -14.24 0.00 20.75
CA LYS A 26 -14.28 0.57 19.41
C LYS A 26 -12.87 0.86 18.90
N TYR A 27 -12.62 0.40 17.70
CA TYR A 27 -11.33 0.45 17.05
C TYR A 27 -11.46 1.06 15.67
N ARG A 28 -10.46 1.84 15.28
CA ARG A 28 -10.28 2.30 13.91
C ARG A 28 -9.60 1.18 13.13
N LEU A 29 -10.12 0.88 11.95
CA LEU A 29 -9.51 -0.07 11.04
C LEU A 29 -8.43 0.64 10.23
N GLU A 30 -7.22 0.10 10.27
CA GLU A 30 -6.05 0.64 9.59
C GLU A 30 -5.36 -0.44 8.76
N ALA A 31 -4.52 -0.02 7.82
CA ALA A 31 -3.87 -0.92 6.87
C ALA A 31 -2.59 -0.35 6.29
N ALA A 32 -1.74 -1.24 5.79
CA ALA A 32 -0.50 -0.90 5.10
C ALA A 32 -0.74 -0.09 3.82
N SER A 33 -1.88 -0.33 3.16
CA SER A 33 -2.34 0.41 2.00
C SER A 33 -3.80 0.82 2.18
N PRO A 34 -4.17 2.09 1.92
CA PRO A 34 -5.56 2.53 1.97
C PRO A 34 -6.49 1.72 1.04
N LEU A 35 -5.95 1.15 -0.04
CA LEU A 35 -6.72 0.33 -0.98
C LEU A 35 -7.18 -0.99 -0.36
N THR A 36 -6.45 -1.52 0.63
CA THR A 36 -6.80 -2.75 1.35
C THR A 36 -8.13 -2.62 2.11
N LEU A 37 -8.48 -1.40 2.52
CA LEU A 37 -9.70 -1.12 3.29
C LEU A 37 -10.92 -0.80 2.42
N ARG A 38 -10.79 -0.85 1.09
CA ARG A 38 -11.90 -0.53 0.19
C ARG A 38 -13.05 -1.52 0.38
N GLY A 39 -14.21 -1.00 0.80
CA GLY A 39 -15.40 -1.81 1.08
C GLY A 39 -15.50 -2.33 2.51
N TYR A 40 -14.56 -1.95 3.39
CA TYR A 40 -14.64 -2.20 4.83
C TYR A 40 -15.07 -0.94 5.59
N PRO A 41 -15.67 -1.10 6.78
CA PRO A 41 -16.00 0.04 7.63
C PRO A 41 -14.74 0.72 8.17
N GLU A 42 -14.80 2.03 8.42
CA GLU A 42 -13.70 2.76 9.06
C GLU A 42 -13.52 2.37 10.53
N TYR A 43 -14.62 2.02 11.20
CA TYR A 43 -14.62 1.66 12.62
C TYR A 43 -15.31 0.33 12.86
N VAL A 44 -14.79 -0.42 13.83
CA VAL A 44 -15.35 -1.69 14.29
C VAL A 44 -15.56 -1.60 15.80
N THR A 45 -16.77 -1.96 16.26
CA THR A 45 -17.08 -2.07 17.69
C THR A 45 -17.32 -3.54 18.03
N PHE A 46 -16.52 -4.08 18.95
CA PHE A 46 -16.75 -5.43 19.45
C PHE A 46 -17.89 -5.44 20.46
N THR A 47 -18.82 -6.36 20.27
CA THR A 47 -19.94 -6.60 21.18
C THR A 47 -20.01 -8.08 21.51
N THR A 48 -20.57 -8.40 22.66
CA THR A 48 -20.80 -9.78 23.08
C THR A 48 -22.11 -9.88 23.86
N PRO A 49 -22.91 -10.93 23.66
CA PRO A 49 -24.11 -11.17 24.46
C PRO A 49 -23.78 -11.66 25.89
N ASP A 50 -22.57 -12.19 26.13
CA ASP A 50 -22.14 -12.70 27.42
C ASP A 50 -20.64 -12.40 27.62
N PRO A 51 -20.29 -11.36 28.39
CA PRO A 51 -18.89 -10.96 28.59
C PRO A 51 -18.08 -11.94 29.46
N VAL A 52 -18.74 -12.80 30.25
CA VAL A 52 -18.06 -13.78 31.11
C VAL A 52 -17.67 -15.01 30.30
N LYS A 53 -18.60 -15.50 29.48
CA LYS A 53 -18.39 -16.71 28.67
C LYS A 53 -17.68 -16.41 27.34
N PHE A 54 -17.95 -15.24 26.77
CA PHE A 54 -17.44 -14.81 25.47
C PHE A 54 -16.88 -13.39 25.55
N PRO A 55 -15.78 -13.17 26.28
CA PRO A 55 -15.16 -11.86 26.35
C PRO A 55 -14.74 -11.38 24.95
N VAL A 56 -14.88 -10.07 24.72
CA VAL A 56 -14.38 -9.43 23.51
C VAL A 56 -12.84 -9.52 23.45
N PRO A 57 -12.23 -9.36 22.26
CA PRO A 57 -10.78 -9.36 22.14
C PRO A 57 -10.12 -8.34 23.08
N SER A 58 -9.04 -8.76 23.75
CA SER A 58 -8.33 -7.88 24.68
C SER A 58 -7.70 -6.69 23.96
N PRO A 59 -7.90 -5.44 24.46
CA PRO A 59 -7.30 -4.25 23.88
C PRO A 59 -5.76 -4.33 23.86
N THR A 60 -5.16 -4.99 24.85
CA THR A 60 -3.70 -5.13 24.94
C THR A 60 -3.14 -5.98 23.81
N TYR A 61 -3.78 -7.11 23.50
CA TYR A 61 -3.33 -7.97 22.41
C TYR A 61 -3.54 -7.32 21.04
N LEU A 62 -4.62 -6.55 20.87
CA LEU A 62 -4.84 -5.77 19.66
C LEU A 62 -3.77 -4.69 19.48
N ALA A 63 -3.37 -4.01 20.56
CA ALA A 63 -2.29 -3.02 20.52
C ALA A 63 -0.93 -3.64 20.18
N ILE A 64 -0.63 -4.83 20.71
CA ILE A 64 0.60 -5.57 20.35
C ILE A 64 0.59 -5.94 18.86
N HIS A 65 -0.54 -6.45 18.36
CA HIS A 65 -0.68 -6.77 16.92
C HIS A 65 -0.50 -5.54 16.04
N ALA A 66 -1.15 -4.41 16.39
CA ALA A 66 -1.00 -3.14 15.67
C ALA A 66 0.46 -2.68 15.63
N ALA A 67 1.16 -2.71 16.77
CA ALA A 67 2.58 -2.36 16.83
C ALA A 67 3.43 -3.28 15.93
N CYS A 68 3.18 -4.59 15.94
CA CYS A 68 3.87 -5.51 15.02
C CYS A 68 3.59 -5.18 13.55
N ALA A 69 2.35 -4.85 13.20
CA ALA A 69 1.98 -4.48 11.83
C ALA A 69 2.66 -3.18 11.39
N GLU A 70 2.60 -2.14 12.22
CA GLU A 70 3.27 -0.87 11.95
C GLU A 70 4.78 -1.07 11.75
N VAL A 71 5.45 -1.81 12.64
CA VAL A 71 6.88 -2.10 12.51
C VAL A 71 7.19 -2.89 11.24
N ALA A 72 6.41 -3.91 10.91
CA ALA A 72 6.62 -4.72 9.69
C ALA A 72 6.56 -3.85 8.43
N HIS A 73 5.57 -2.96 8.32
CA HIS A 73 5.39 -2.11 7.14
C HIS A 73 6.38 -0.94 7.09
N LEU A 74 6.72 -0.34 8.23
CA LEU A 74 7.75 0.69 8.28
C LEU A 74 9.13 0.13 7.93
N SER A 75 9.46 -1.07 8.41
CA SER A 75 10.73 -1.74 8.09
C SER A 75 10.81 -2.11 6.61
N SER A 76 9.71 -2.58 6.02
CA SER A 76 9.63 -2.90 4.59
C SER A 76 9.71 -1.64 3.71
N ALA A 77 9.08 -0.55 4.13
CA ALA A 77 9.14 0.73 3.44
C ALA A 77 10.56 1.33 3.51
N ALA A 78 11.22 1.24 4.67
CA ALA A 78 12.59 1.70 4.85
C ALA A 78 13.56 0.92 3.94
N GLU A 79 13.47 -0.40 3.89
CA GLU A 79 14.30 -1.21 2.99
C GLU A 79 14.06 -0.87 1.51
N CYS A 80 12.80 -0.65 1.11
CA CYS A 80 12.45 -0.25 -0.24
C CYS A 80 13.06 1.12 -0.61
N ILE A 81 12.98 2.09 0.30
CA ILE A 81 13.55 3.43 0.15
C ILE A 81 15.08 3.36 0.07
N ASP A 82 15.72 2.59 0.96
CA ASP A 82 17.17 2.41 0.97
C ASP A 82 17.67 1.74 -0.31
N ARG A 83 16.96 0.72 -0.81
CA ARG A 83 17.25 0.12 -2.11
C ARG A 83 17.10 1.14 -3.24
N PHE A 84 16.03 1.93 -3.25
CA PHE A 84 15.83 2.96 -4.27
C PHE A 84 16.98 3.99 -4.29
N TYR A 85 17.42 4.47 -3.12
CA TYR A 85 18.56 5.38 -3.04
C TYR A 85 19.88 4.73 -3.44
N ARG A 86 20.11 3.46 -3.09
CA ARG A 86 21.29 2.72 -3.54
C ARG A 86 21.28 2.51 -5.05
N ASP A 87 20.16 2.08 -5.63
CA ASP A 87 20.01 1.89 -7.07
C ASP A 87 20.18 3.23 -7.83
N MET A 88 19.77 4.35 -7.23
CA MET A 88 20.02 5.69 -7.79
C MET A 88 21.48 6.13 -7.65
N GLY A 89 22.14 5.82 -6.53
CA GLY A 89 23.56 6.12 -6.30
C GLY A 89 24.51 5.25 -7.12
N GLU A 90 24.13 4.00 -7.40
CA GLU A 90 24.84 3.07 -8.29
C GLU A 90 24.45 3.30 -9.76
N GLY A 91 23.26 3.85 -10.03
CA GLY A 91 22.71 4.12 -11.36
C GLY A 91 23.13 5.45 -12.01
N THR A 92 23.93 6.29 -11.34
CA THR A 92 24.56 7.46 -11.98
C THR A 92 25.74 7.06 -12.87
N THR A 93 25.41 6.45 -14.01
CA THR A 93 25.86 7.02 -15.27
C THR A 93 24.71 6.86 -16.27
N LEU A 94 23.86 7.88 -16.34
CA LEU A 94 23.54 8.38 -17.69
C LEU A 94 24.89 8.50 -18.37
N ASP A 95 25.07 7.79 -19.49
CA ASP A 95 26.29 7.89 -20.28
C ASP A 95 26.74 9.36 -20.29
N PRO A 96 27.96 9.70 -19.84
CA PRO A 96 28.40 11.09 -19.77
C PRO A 96 28.32 11.80 -21.13
N GLY A 97 28.19 11.05 -22.23
CA GLY A 97 27.93 11.53 -23.58
C GLY A 97 26.46 11.82 -23.92
N GLY A 98 25.51 11.65 -23.01
CA GLY A 98 24.09 11.98 -23.23
C GLY A 98 23.37 11.06 -24.22
N ALA A 99 23.94 9.89 -24.55
CA ALA A 99 23.37 8.98 -25.55
C ALA A 99 21.93 8.55 -25.22
N SER A 100 21.61 8.37 -23.94
CA SER A 100 20.26 8.03 -23.48
C SER A 100 19.23 9.15 -23.70
N ALA A 101 19.64 10.41 -23.64
CA ALA A 101 18.77 11.54 -23.94
C ALA A 101 18.45 11.60 -25.45
N ASN A 102 19.44 11.35 -26.31
CA ASN A 102 19.26 11.32 -27.75
C ASN A 102 18.31 10.19 -28.21
N ILE A 103 18.40 9.01 -27.58
CA ILE A 103 17.49 7.90 -27.87
C ILE A 103 16.05 8.24 -27.50
N LEU A 104 15.85 8.89 -26.34
CA LEU A 104 14.53 9.32 -25.89
C LEU A 104 13.95 10.40 -26.81
N GLU A 105 14.76 11.39 -27.21
CA GLU A 105 14.32 12.45 -28.14
C GLU A 105 13.91 11.88 -29.49
N GLU A 106 14.66 10.93 -30.05
CA GLU A 106 14.33 10.33 -31.35
C GLU A 106 13.04 9.51 -31.27
N ALA A 107 12.85 8.73 -30.20
CA ALA A 107 11.61 7.98 -30.00
C ALA A 107 10.37 8.89 -29.89
N ILE A 108 10.50 10.05 -29.23
CA ILE A 108 9.43 11.05 -29.15
C ILE A 108 9.12 11.63 -30.53
N ARG A 109 10.16 11.94 -31.32
CA ARG A 109 10.01 12.49 -32.66
C ARG A 109 9.32 11.50 -33.61
N GLU A 110 9.66 10.22 -33.55
CA GLU A 110 9.00 9.17 -34.35
C GLU A 110 7.51 9.02 -34.00
N LEU A 111 7.16 9.06 -32.71
CA LEU A 111 5.77 8.99 -32.27
C LEU A 111 4.95 10.23 -32.69
N GLN A 112 5.58 11.40 -32.73
CA GLN A 112 4.94 12.62 -33.24
C GLN A 112 4.70 12.53 -34.75
N VAL A 113 5.70 12.07 -35.52
CA VAL A 113 5.58 11.88 -36.98
C VAL A 113 4.48 10.85 -37.30
N SER A 114 4.45 9.73 -36.59
CA SER A 114 3.41 8.70 -36.77
C SER A 114 2.00 9.22 -36.44
N ARG A 115 1.87 10.09 -35.42
CA ARG A 115 0.60 10.75 -35.07
C ARG A 115 0.15 11.75 -36.15
N PHE A 116 1.06 12.39 -36.88
CA PHE A 116 0.73 13.29 -38.00
C PHE A 116 0.31 12.51 -39.26
N GLU A 117 0.95 11.39 -39.59
CA GLU A 117 0.59 10.57 -40.75
C GLU A 117 -0.78 9.89 -40.61
N VAL A 118 -1.13 9.40 -39.42
CA VAL A 118 -2.45 8.82 -39.13
C VAL A 118 -3.57 9.87 -39.26
N ARG A 119 -3.27 11.15 -38.98
CA ARG A 119 -4.24 12.25 -39.10
C ARG A 119 -4.46 12.70 -40.56
N ALA A 120 -3.45 12.56 -41.42
CA ALA A 120 -3.53 12.89 -42.84
C ALA A 120 -4.32 11.83 -43.65
N ARG A 121 -4.29 10.55 -43.27
CA ARG A 121 -5.03 9.46 -43.93
C ARG A 121 -6.53 9.39 -43.61
N ARG A 122 -7.04 10.21 -42.69
CA ARG A 122 -8.49 10.29 -42.34
C ARG A 122 -9.25 11.41 -43.06
N ARG A 123 -8.64 12.08 -44.03
CA ARG A 123 -9.29 13.10 -44.88
C ARG A 123 -9.18 12.73 -46.36
N TYR A 124 -9.73 11.59 -46.73
CA TYR A 124 -10.20 11.28 -48.09
C TYR A 124 -11.38 10.32 -47.97
#